data_AF-A0A345Q9H5-F1
#
_entry.id   AF-A0A345Q9H5-F1
#
_cell.length_a   1.000
_cell.length_b   1.000
_cell.length_c   1.000
_cell.angle_alpha   90.00
_cell.angle_beta   90.00
_cell.angle_gamma   90.00
#
_symmetry.space_group_name_H-M   'P 1'
#
loop_
_entity.id
_entity.type
_entity.pdbx_description
1 polymer ?
#
loop_
_entity_poly.entity_id
_entity_poly.type
_entity_poly.pdbx_seq_one_letter_code
_entity_poly.pdbx_strand_id
1 'polypeptide(L)'
;MIARFLNILLVFVAALALLYISRFWPLELWARNGAMAELGLRPQGGLLQVWLSGTNLAAFELVIWAFIVFITLSLLEKIAGPAT
;
A
#
# COMPACT_ATOMS: atom_id res chain seq x y z
N MET A 1 18.02 13.33 -17.81
CA MET A 1 16.58 13.08 -18.10
C MET A 1 16.18 11.64 -17.83
N ILE A 2 16.85 10.64 -18.43
CA ILE A 2 16.53 9.20 -18.25
C ILE A 2 16.49 8.74 -16.78
N ALA A 3 17.47 9.15 -15.96
CA ALA A 3 17.48 8.82 -14.52
C ALA A 3 16.25 9.37 -13.77
N ARG A 4 15.77 10.56 -14.15
CA ARG A 4 14.59 11.18 -13.55
C ARG A 4 13.30 10.43 -13.93
N PHE A 5 13.22 9.96 -15.17
CA PHE A 5 12.11 9.09 -15.62
C PHE A 5 12.14 7.72 -14.93
N LEU A 6 13.31 7.11 -14.75
CA LEU A 6 13.47 5.85 -14.03
C LEU A 6 13.02 5.98 -12.57
N ASN A 7 13.39 7.07 -11.89
CA ASN A 7 12.98 7.33 -10.51
C ASN A 7 11.46 7.49 -10.37
N ILE A 8 10.83 8.24 -11.28
CA ILE A 8 9.36 8.39 -11.31
C ILE A 8 8.70 7.04 -11.57
N LEU A 9 9.21 6.25 -12.51
CA LEU A 9 8.68 4.91 -12.80
C LEU A 9 8.78 4.00 -11.58
N LEU A 10 9.90 4.04 -10.86
CA LEU A 10 10.12 3.23 -9.66
C LEU A 10 9.14 3.61 -8.53
N VAL A 11 8.96 4.91 -8.28
CA VAL A 11 7.97 5.41 -7.31
C VAL A 11 6.55 5.01 -7.73
N PHE A 12 6.22 5.10 -9.02
CA PHE A 12 4.91 4.72 -9.53
C PHE A 12 4.62 3.22 -9.36
N VAL A 13 5.59 2.35 -9.67
CA VAL A 13 5.48 0.91 -9.46
C VAL A 13 5.35 0.57 -7.98
N ALA A 14 6.12 1.22 -7.11
CA ALA A 14 6.01 1.03 -5.66
C ALA A 14 4.65 1.47 -5.12
N ALA A 15 4.13 2.62 -5.57
CA ALA A 15 2.80 3.09 -5.20
C ALA A 15 1.70 2.11 -5.67
N LEU A 16 1.81 1.57 -6.89
CA LEU A 16 0.89 0.55 -7.40
C LEU A 16 0.96 -0.75 -6.59
N ALA A 17 2.15 -1.20 -6.20
CA ALA A 17 2.32 -2.38 -5.36
C ALA A 17 1.69 -2.19 -3.97
N LEU A 18 1.91 -1.04 -3.34
CA LEU A 18 1.29 -0.69 -2.05
C LEU A 18 -0.23 -0.59 -2.16
N LEU A 19 -0.74 -0.01 -3.26
CA LEU A 19 -2.16 0.06 -3.55
C LEU A 19 -2.75 -1.33 -3.79
N TYR A 20 -2.04 -2.23 -4.49
CA TYR A 20 -2.49 -3.61 -4.66
C TYR A 20 -2.53 -4.37 -3.33
N ILE A 21 -1.53 -4.19 -2.45
CA ILE A 21 -1.54 -4.78 -1.10
C ILE A 21 -2.64 -4.17 -0.22
N SER A 22 -3.08 -2.94 -0.52
CA SER A 22 -4.26 -2.36 0.13
C SER A 22 -5.56 -3.14 -0.14
N ARG A 23 -5.58 -4.06 -1.13
CA ARG A 23 -6.69 -5.00 -1.36
C ARG A 23 -6.97 -5.91 -0.17
N PHE A 24 -5.96 -6.14 0.67
CA PHE A 24 -6.11 -6.94 1.87
C PHE A 24 -6.71 -6.17 3.05
N TRP A 25 -7.30 -5.00 2.80
CA TRP A 25 -7.90 -4.14 3.81
C TRP A 25 -9.43 -4.16 3.76
N PRO A 26 -10.10 -3.89 4.89
CA PRO A 26 -11.57 -3.72 4.94
C PRO A 26 -12.05 -2.42 4.27
N LEU A 27 -11.21 -1.72 3.51
CA LEU A 27 -11.59 -0.50 2.81
C LEU A 27 -12.65 -0.81 1.74
N GLU A 28 -13.74 -0.03 1.73
CA GLU A 28 -14.85 -0.18 0.76
C GLU A 28 -14.43 -0.06 -0.71
N LEU A 29 -13.21 0.45 -0.98
CA LEU A 29 -12.58 0.47 -2.31
C LEU A 29 -12.54 -0.91 -2.97
N TRP A 30 -12.40 -1.97 -2.17
CA TRP A 30 -12.33 -3.37 -2.63
C TRP A 30 -13.58 -4.17 -2.26
N ALA A 31 -14.64 -3.50 -1.78
CA ALA A 31 -15.89 -4.16 -1.43
C ALA A 31 -16.47 -4.91 -2.64
N ARG A 32 -17.30 -5.91 -2.35
CA ARG A 32 -17.96 -6.76 -3.36
C ARG A 32 -18.85 -5.98 -4.35
N ASN A 33 -19.18 -4.73 -4.02
CA ASN A 33 -19.90 -3.77 -4.87
C ASN A 33 -19.06 -2.50 -5.20
N GLY A 34 -17.76 -2.48 -4.89
CA GLY A 34 -16.86 -1.37 -5.20
C GLY A 34 -16.42 -1.37 -6.67
N ALA A 35 -15.77 -0.30 -7.11
CA ALA A 35 -15.38 -0.09 -8.53
C ALA A 35 -14.52 -1.21 -9.16
N MET A 36 -13.93 -2.10 -8.36
CA MET A 36 -13.14 -3.25 -8.83
C MET A 36 -13.87 -4.61 -8.71
N ALA A 37 -15.12 -4.62 -8.27
CA ALA A 37 -15.95 -5.83 -8.20
C ALA A 37 -16.20 -6.45 -9.58
N GLU A 38 -16.31 -5.62 -10.62
CA GLU A 38 -16.51 -6.04 -12.02
C GLU A 38 -15.31 -6.84 -12.57
N LEU A 39 -14.13 -6.70 -11.97
CA LEU A 39 -12.91 -7.42 -12.35
C LEU A 39 -12.75 -8.76 -11.61
N GLY A 40 -13.73 -9.19 -10.80
CA GLY A 40 -13.69 -10.46 -10.06
C GLY A 40 -12.66 -10.49 -8.92
N LEU A 41 -12.09 -9.34 -8.56
CA LEU A 41 -11.09 -9.22 -7.50
C LEU A 41 -11.80 -9.29 -6.14
N ARG A 42 -11.94 -10.50 -5.57
CA ARG A 42 -12.52 -10.70 -4.23
C ARG A 42 -11.70 -9.93 -3.17
N PRO A 43 -12.35 -9.22 -2.23
CA PRO A 43 -11.65 -8.71 -1.05
C PRO A 43 -11.14 -9.92 -0.23
N GLN A 44 -9.86 -9.91 0.10
CA GLN A 44 -9.28 -10.86 1.05
C GLN A 44 -8.73 -10.04 2.20
N GLY A 45 -9.60 -9.59 3.11
CA GLY A 45 -9.20 -8.71 4.20
C GLY A 45 -8.21 -9.36 5.19
N GLY A 46 -7.51 -8.52 5.95
CA GLY A 46 -6.87 -8.86 7.22
C GLY A 46 -5.47 -9.44 7.15
N LEU A 47 -4.64 -9.15 6.13
CA LEU A 47 -3.27 -9.66 6.10
C LEU A 47 -2.45 -9.18 7.32
N LEU A 48 -2.56 -7.89 7.63
CA LEU A 48 -1.89 -7.28 8.77
C LEU A 48 -2.60 -7.64 10.09
N GLN A 49 -3.93 -7.72 10.11
CA GLN A 49 -4.70 -8.24 11.25
C GLN A 49 -4.33 -9.69 11.61
N VAL A 50 -4.14 -10.57 10.62
CA VAL A 50 -3.71 -11.97 10.84
C VAL A 50 -2.29 -11.99 11.40
N TRP A 51 -1.40 -11.15 10.85
CA TRP A 51 -0.04 -11.01 11.35
C TRP A 51 0.03 -10.43 12.77
N LEU A 52 -0.85 -9.49 13.11
CA LEU A 52 -0.98 -8.87 14.44
C LEU A 52 -1.89 -9.65 15.40
N SER A 53 -2.37 -10.83 14.98
CA SER A 53 -3.30 -11.63 15.78
C SER A 53 -2.70 -11.96 17.15
N GLY A 54 -3.52 -11.86 18.20
CA GLY A 54 -3.06 -12.04 19.59
C GLY A 54 -2.44 -10.78 20.23
N THR A 55 -2.39 -9.65 19.51
CA THR A 55 -1.94 -8.36 20.08
C THR A 55 -3.07 -7.32 20.10
N ASN A 56 -2.99 -6.37 21.04
CA ASN A 56 -3.88 -5.20 21.06
C ASN A 56 -3.69 -4.28 19.82
N LEU A 57 -2.64 -4.52 19.03
CA LEU A 57 -2.32 -3.75 17.83
C LEU A 57 -3.15 -4.14 16.61
N ALA A 58 -3.81 -5.31 16.63
CA ALA A 58 -4.65 -5.76 15.53
C ALA A 58 -5.79 -4.78 15.18
N ALA A 59 -6.31 -4.05 16.17
CA ALA A 59 -7.32 -3.00 15.97
C ALA A 59 -6.78 -1.75 15.27
N PHE A 60 -5.46 -1.55 15.29
CA PHE A 60 -4.76 -0.41 14.70
C PHE A 60 -4.11 -0.74 13.37
N GLU A 61 -4.51 -1.85 12.73
CA GLU A 61 -3.88 -2.29 11.49
C GLU A 61 -3.83 -1.13 10.47
N LEU A 62 -4.94 -0.39 10.26
CA LEU A 62 -5.06 0.70 9.27
C LEU A 62 -4.01 1.77 9.47
N VAL A 63 -3.80 2.15 10.72
CA VAL A 63 -2.83 3.17 11.11
C VAL A 63 -1.42 2.63 10.87
N ILE A 64 -1.13 1.41 11.29
CA ILE A 64 0.19 0.77 11.11
C ILE A 64 0.54 0.70 9.63
N TRP A 65 -0.42 0.35 8.77
CA TRP A 65 -0.22 0.32 7.33
C TRP A 65 -0.01 1.68 6.71
N ALA A 66 -0.80 2.69 7.11
CA ALA A 66 -0.58 4.06 6.67
C ALA A 66 0.83 4.54 7.02
N PHE A 67 1.34 4.22 8.21
CA PHE A 67 2.72 4.48 8.60
C PHE A 67 3.73 3.73 7.73
N ILE A 68 3.54 2.44 7.48
CA ILE A 68 4.42 1.64 6.61
C ILE A 68 4.48 2.23 5.20
N VAL A 69 3.32 2.55 4.61
CA VAL A 69 3.22 3.16 3.28
C VAL A 69 3.94 4.50 3.25
N PHE A 70 3.67 5.37 4.22
CA PHE A 70 4.29 6.69 4.30
C PHE A 70 5.81 6.58 4.42
N ILE A 71 6.32 5.77 5.35
CA ILE A 71 7.77 5.55 5.52
C ILE A 71 8.39 4.99 4.23
N THR A 72 7.74 4.02 3.59
CA THR A 72 8.24 3.42 2.35
C THR A 72 8.35 4.45 1.24
N LEU A 73 7.32 5.27 1.04
CA LEU A 73 7.32 6.32 0.04
C LEU A 73 8.32 7.44 0.36
N SER A 74 8.45 7.85 1.62
CA SER A 74 9.44 8.85 2.05
C SER A 74 10.87 8.36 1.88
N LEU A 75 11.15 7.08 2.17
CA LEU A 75 12.46 6.48 1.93
C LEU A 75 12.76 6.39 0.43
N LEU A 76 11.78 5.98 -0.36
CA LEU A 76 11.89 5.96 -1.83
C LEU A 76 12.17 7.36 -2.38
N GLU A 77 11.47 8.38 -1.90
CA GLU A 77 11.72 9.78 -2.26
C GLU A 77 13.12 10.23 -1.85
N LYS A 78 13.60 9.84 -0.66
CA LYS A 78 14.95 10.18 -0.21
C LYS A 78 16.04 9.50 -1.06
N ILE A 79 15.84 8.25 -1.47
CA ILE A 79 16.80 7.50 -2.29
C ILE A 79 16.75 7.93 -3.75
N ALA A 80 15.56 8.20 -4.27
CA ALA A 80 15.33 8.58 -5.67
C ALA A 80 15.40 10.09 -5.89
N GLY A 81 15.35 10.88 -4.82
CA GLY A 81 15.52 12.33 -4.82
C GLY A 81 16.97 12.71 -5.09
N PRO A 82 17.21 13.91 -5.66
CA PRO A 82 18.57 14.39 -5.86
C PRO A 82 19.27 14.45 -4.50
N ALA A 83 20.45 13.85 -4.40
CA ALA A 83 21.35 14.05 -3.27
C ALA A 83 21.69 15.55 -3.23
N THR A 84 21.06 16.29 -2.32
CA THR A 84 21.47 17.65 -1.97
C THR A 84 22.77 17.59 -1.20
#